data_AF-A0A7R9P6M5-F1
#
_entry.id   AF-A0A7R9P6M5-F1
#
_cell.length_a   1.000
_cell.length_b   1.000
_cell.length_c   1.000
_cell.angle_alpha   90.00
_cell.angle_beta   90.00
_cell.angle_gamma   90.00
#
_symmetry.space_group_name_H-M   'P 1'
#
loop_
_entity.id
_entity.type
_entity.pdbx_description
1 polymer ?
#
loop_
_entity_poly.entity_id
_entity_poly.type
_entity_poly.pdbx_seq_one_letter_code
_entity_poly.pdbx_strand_id
1 'polypeptide(L)'
;MSKRPADNEAGTSCQQPPSKKVQFEPIRIGPISTLEEMDIKVLQFQNKKLAQRLEQRHRSESELRQRIEQLEKRQTQDDAVLNVVNRYWNQLNEDIRVLLQRFDAETADEEIQAHRLIHLLFYICVLLDENEATTSFLMQLSTWDKEELDEKLANRVQVSKRAVAKVIQAFDRLMQRNEKITLALKGELDGDEAPNLDETIRQTNIEVQAENRNLQALNTTLHEKYHTISLKVDF
;
A
#
# COMPACT_ATOMS: atom_id res chain seq x y z
N MET A 1 -15.19 -28.10 48.13
CA MET A 1 -14.27 -27.05 47.67
C MET A 1 -14.34 -26.96 46.15
N SER A 2 -14.52 -25.72 45.68
CA SER A 2 -14.54 -25.12 44.35
C SER A 2 -14.52 -25.98 43.07
N LYS A 3 -15.65 -25.90 42.36
CA LYS A 3 -15.74 -25.74 40.90
C LYS A 3 -14.88 -24.54 40.45
N ARG A 4 -14.11 -24.68 39.37
CA ARG A 4 -13.71 -23.56 38.50
C ARG A 4 -14.09 -23.90 37.04
N PRO A 5 -14.60 -22.93 36.26
CA PRO A 5 -15.13 -23.15 34.92
C PRO A 5 -14.04 -23.05 33.84
N ALA A 6 -14.39 -23.56 32.66
CA ALA A 6 -13.60 -23.56 31.45
C ALA A 6 -13.44 -22.15 30.86
N ASP A 7 -12.22 -21.78 30.47
CA ASP A 7 -11.98 -20.71 29.52
C ASP A 7 -12.10 -21.24 28.09
N ASN A 8 -12.74 -20.40 27.29
CA ASN A 8 -13.27 -20.65 25.97
C ASN A 8 -12.32 -20.00 24.97
N GLU A 9 -11.44 -20.77 24.34
CA GLU A 9 -10.70 -20.33 23.15
C GLU A 9 -11.17 -21.09 21.92
N ALA A 10 -11.97 -20.39 21.12
CA ALA A 10 -12.31 -20.75 19.77
C ALA A 10 -11.11 -20.48 18.87
N GLY A 11 -10.55 -21.53 18.26
CA GLY A 11 -9.44 -21.37 17.31
C GLY A 11 -9.00 -22.66 16.66
N THR A 12 -9.59 -22.98 15.51
CA THR A 12 -9.12 -23.99 14.54
C THR A 12 -9.23 -25.45 14.99
N SER A 13 -10.46 -25.95 14.94
CA SER A 13 -10.79 -27.37 14.95
C SER A 13 -10.10 -28.10 13.78
N CYS A 14 -8.90 -28.62 14.02
CA CYS A 14 -8.32 -29.70 13.24
C CYS A 14 -9.15 -30.95 13.55
N GLN A 15 -10.23 -31.18 12.79
CA GLN A 15 -11.05 -32.38 12.95
C GLN A 15 -10.22 -33.60 12.52
N GLN A 16 -9.59 -34.26 13.49
CA GLN A 16 -9.18 -35.64 13.31
C GLN A 16 -10.43 -36.47 12.98
N PRO A 17 -10.40 -37.29 11.92
CA PRO A 17 -11.56 -38.11 11.59
C PRO A 17 -11.85 -39.07 12.75
N PRO A 18 -13.13 -39.29 13.11
CA PRO A 18 -13.50 -40.15 14.21
C PRO A 18 -12.98 -41.57 13.95
N SER A 19 -12.27 -42.13 14.92
CA SER A 19 -11.81 -43.52 14.90
C SER A 19 -13.01 -44.46 15.02
N LYS A 20 -13.63 -44.78 13.87
CA LYS A 20 -14.69 -45.78 13.80
C LYS A 20 -14.11 -47.12 14.27
N LYS A 21 -14.53 -47.58 15.46
CA LYS A 21 -14.21 -48.93 15.94
C LYS A 21 -14.81 -49.92 14.94
N VAL A 22 -13.94 -50.63 14.24
CA VAL A 22 -14.33 -51.56 13.19
C VAL A 22 -14.79 -52.86 13.82
N GLN A 23 -16.07 -53.16 13.62
CA GLN A 23 -16.71 -54.39 14.05
C GLN A 23 -16.71 -55.36 12.88
N PHE A 24 -15.94 -56.45 13.03
CA PHE A 24 -15.86 -57.50 12.00
C PHE A 24 -17.01 -58.51 12.19
N GLU A 25 -17.59 -58.98 11.09
CA GLU A 25 -18.62 -60.02 11.13
C GLU A 25 -18.06 -61.37 11.65
N PRO A 26 -18.81 -62.09 12.51
CA PRO A 26 -18.37 -63.40 13.01
C PRO A 26 -18.28 -64.46 11.90
N ILE A 27 -17.12 -65.10 11.76
CA ILE A 27 -16.92 -66.21 10.82
C ILE A 27 -17.25 -67.53 11.53
N ARG A 28 -18.14 -68.35 10.95
CA ARG A 28 -18.47 -69.68 11.48
C ARG A 28 -17.42 -70.71 11.07
N ILE A 29 -16.84 -71.39 12.06
CA ILE A 29 -15.97 -72.54 11.83
C ILE A 29 -16.89 -73.77 11.71
N GLY A 30 -16.80 -74.53 10.61
CA GLY A 30 -17.57 -75.77 10.40
C GLY A 30 -17.12 -76.91 11.34
N PRO A 31 -17.78 -78.07 11.31
CA PRO A 31 -17.44 -79.21 12.18
C PRO A 31 -15.96 -79.59 12.04
N ILE A 32 -15.36 -80.03 13.15
CA ILE A 32 -13.93 -80.33 13.28
C ILE A 32 -13.83 -81.81 13.65
N SER A 33 -13.09 -82.60 12.89
CA SER A 33 -12.95 -84.04 13.12
C SER A 33 -11.59 -84.44 13.71
N THR A 34 -10.58 -83.56 13.60
CA THR A 34 -9.22 -83.80 14.14
C THR A 34 -8.57 -82.52 14.68
N LEU A 35 -7.55 -82.66 15.54
CA LEU A 35 -6.77 -81.54 16.06
C LEU A 35 -6.05 -80.78 14.94
N GLU A 36 -5.50 -81.50 13.95
CA GLU A 36 -4.83 -80.90 12.79
C GLU A 36 -5.81 -80.08 11.92
N GLU A 37 -7.04 -80.58 11.72
CA GLU A 37 -8.09 -79.83 11.03
C GLU A 37 -8.49 -78.56 11.80
N MET A 38 -8.52 -78.62 13.14
CA MET A 38 -8.76 -77.46 13.99
C MET A 38 -7.69 -76.39 13.78
N ASP A 39 -6.41 -76.76 13.86
CA ASP A 39 -5.27 -75.84 13.74
C ASP A 39 -5.24 -75.17 12.37
N ILE A 40 -5.50 -75.94 11.30
CA ILE A 40 -5.63 -75.39 9.94
C ILE A 40 -6.77 -74.36 9.88
N LYS A 41 -7.95 -74.65 10.45
CA LYS A 41 -9.08 -73.70 10.46
C LYS A 41 -8.81 -72.45 11.30
N VAL A 42 -8.10 -72.57 12.42
CA VAL A 42 -7.67 -71.43 13.24
C VAL A 42 -6.71 -70.53 12.45
N LEU A 43 -5.71 -71.11 11.77
CA LEU A 43 -4.78 -70.35 10.93
C LEU A 43 -5.51 -69.64 9.78
N GLN A 44 -6.44 -70.31 9.10
CA GLN A 44 -7.25 -69.71 8.04
C GLN A 44 -8.10 -68.54 8.58
N PHE A 45 -8.71 -68.69 9.75
CA PHE A 45 -9.48 -67.61 10.39
C PHE A 45 -8.59 -66.42 10.75
N GLN A 46 -7.43 -66.65 11.37
CA GLN A 46 -6.47 -65.61 11.71
C GLN A 46 -5.99 -64.87 10.45
N ASN A 47 -5.64 -65.60 9.39
CA ASN A 47 -5.19 -65.03 8.13
C ASN A 47 -6.29 -64.16 7.49
N LYS A 48 -7.54 -64.65 7.45
CA LYS A 48 -8.68 -63.86 6.96
C LYS A 48 -8.90 -62.58 7.78
N LYS A 49 -8.75 -62.62 9.10
CA LYS A 49 -8.87 -61.44 9.97
C LYS A 49 -7.73 -60.45 9.75
N LEU A 50 -6.51 -60.94 9.52
CA LEU A 50 -5.37 -60.10 9.15
C LEU A 50 -5.59 -59.44 7.78
N ALA A 51 -6.07 -60.20 6.79
CA ALA A 51 -6.39 -59.68 5.46
C ALA A 51 -7.44 -58.55 5.52
N GLN A 52 -8.52 -58.73 6.30
CA GLN A 52 -9.52 -57.68 6.50
C GLN A 52 -8.95 -56.42 7.16
N ARG A 53 -8.08 -56.58 8.17
CA ARG A 53 -7.40 -55.43 8.80
C ARG A 53 -6.46 -54.73 7.81
N LEU A 54 -5.73 -55.49 7.00
CA LEU A 54 -4.79 -54.96 6.03
C LEU A 54 -5.53 -54.19 4.93
N GLU A 55 -6.62 -54.74 4.40
CA GLU A 55 -7.47 -54.07 3.41
C GLU A 55 -8.05 -52.75 3.96
N GLN A 56 -8.51 -52.76 5.21
CA GLN A 56 -9.00 -51.55 5.86
C GLN A 56 -7.89 -50.49 6.00
N ARG A 57 -6.68 -50.90 6.41
CA ARG A 57 -5.53 -50.00 6.51
C ARG A 57 -5.17 -49.42 5.14
N HIS A 58 -5.19 -50.23 4.07
CA HIS A 58 -4.97 -49.74 2.71
C HIS A 58 -6.04 -48.73 2.25
N ARG A 59 -7.32 -48.93 2.57
CA ARG A 59 -8.36 -47.93 2.27
C ARG A 59 -8.07 -46.61 2.99
N SER A 60 -7.79 -46.66 4.29
CA SER A 60 -7.45 -45.44 5.05
C SER A 60 -6.19 -44.76 4.54
N GLU A 61 -5.18 -45.53 4.14
CA GLU A 61 -3.96 -45.02 3.56
C GLU A 61 -4.24 -44.33 2.21
N SER A 62 -5.06 -44.94 1.35
CA SER A 62 -5.47 -44.35 0.07
C SER A 62 -6.24 -43.05 0.27
N GLU A 63 -7.16 -42.99 1.23
CA GLU A 63 -7.90 -41.77 1.58
C GLU A 63 -6.96 -40.66 2.04
N LEU A 64 -6.00 -40.98 2.92
CA LEU A 64 -5.01 -40.01 3.39
C LEU A 64 -4.07 -39.55 2.27
N ARG A 65 -3.63 -40.45 1.39
CA ARG A 65 -2.80 -40.12 0.22
C ARG A 65 -3.52 -39.17 -0.73
N GLN A 66 -4.79 -39.43 -1.04
CA GLN A 66 -5.61 -38.51 -1.84
C GLN A 66 -5.78 -37.16 -1.15
N ARG A 67 -5.95 -37.15 0.18
CA ARG A 67 -6.06 -35.90 0.94
C ARG A 67 -4.76 -35.09 0.89
N ILE A 68 -3.60 -35.74 1.01
CA ILE A 68 -2.28 -35.09 0.88
C ILE A 68 -2.17 -34.45 -0.51
N GLU A 69 -2.45 -35.19 -1.58
CA GLU A 69 -2.37 -34.67 -2.96
C GLU A 69 -3.31 -33.46 -3.17
N GLN A 70 -4.51 -33.49 -2.62
CA GLN A 70 -5.43 -32.35 -2.66
C GLN A 70 -4.88 -31.13 -1.93
N LEU A 71 -4.26 -31.34 -0.76
CA LEU A 71 -3.68 -30.25 0.04
C LEU A 71 -2.46 -29.65 -0.67
N GLU A 72 -1.60 -30.46 -1.29
CA GLU A 72 -0.45 -30.02 -2.08
C GLU A 72 -0.88 -29.19 -3.30
N LYS A 73 -1.92 -29.63 -4.03
CA LYS A 73 -2.49 -28.86 -5.14
C LYS A 73 -3.02 -27.51 -4.68
N ARG A 74 -3.70 -27.45 -3.54
CA ARG A 74 -4.18 -26.17 -3.00
C ARG A 74 -3.03 -25.26 -2.55
N GLN A 75 -2.00 -25.83 -1.93
CA GLN A 75 -0.82 -25.09 -1.51
C GLN A 75 -0.14 -24.39 -2.70
N THR A 76 0.05 -25.09 -3.82
CA THR A 76 0.65 -24.46 -5.02
C THR A 76 -0.21 -23.33 -5.60
N GLN A 77 -1.53 -23.42 -5.48
CA GLN A 77 -2.43 -22.32 -5.84
C GLN A 77 -2.31 -21.13 -4.88
N ASP A 78 -2.28 -21.40 -3.58
CA ASP A 78 -2.11 -20.36 -2.56
C ASP A 78 -0.76 -19.64 -2.73
N ASP A 79 0.32 -20.37 -3.04
CA ASP A 79 1.64 -19.81 -3.37
C ASP A 79 1.58 -18.88 -4.59
N ALA A 80 0.83 -19.25 -5.62
CA ALA A 80 0.65 -18.41 -6.81
C ALA A 80 -0.09 -17.09 -6.46
N VAL A 81 -1.12 -17.16 -5.62
CA VAL A 81 -1.86 -15.98 -5.15
C VAL A 81 -0.94 -15.08 -4.31
N LEU A 82 -0.16 -15.65 -3.40
CA LEU A 82 0.77 -14.92 -2.54
C LEU A 82 1.83 -14.17 -3.38
N ASN A 83 2.35 -14.80 -4.44
CA ASN A 83 3.26 -14.15 -5.39
C ASN A 83 2.63 -12.90 -6.05
N VAL A 84 1.37 -12.99 -6.48
CA VAL A 84 0.64 -11.87 -7.09
C VAL A 84 0.47 -10.72 -6.08
N VAL A 85 0.06 -11.04 -4.85
CA VAL A 85 -0.07 -10.05 -3.76
C VAL A 85 1.26 -9.37 -3.47
N ASN A 86 2.35 -10.13 -3.37
CA ASN A 86 3.68 -9.58 -3.12
C ASN A 86 4.14 -8.62 -4.24
N ARG A 87 3.84 -8.95 -5.50
CA ARG A 87 4.14 -8.06 -6.62
C ARG A 87 3.39 -6.73 -6.53
N TYR A 88 2.08 -6.77 -6.27
CA TYR A 88 1.28 -5.55 -6.10
C TYR A 88 1.70 -4.73 -4.88
N TRP A 89 2.07 -5.38 -3.79
CA TRP A 89 2.59 -4.70 -2.60
C TRP A 89 3.88 -3.95 -2.90
N ASN A 90 4.82 -4.59 -3.60
CA ASN A 90 6.07 -3.95 -3.99
C ASN A 90 5.84 -2.79 -4.97
N GLN A 91 4.91 -2.94 -5.90
CA GLN A 91 4.51 -1.86 -6.80
C GLN A 91 3.93 -0.66 -6.03
N LEU A 92 3.02 -0.90 -5.08
CA LEU A 92 2.46 0.15 -4.22
C LEU A 92 3.55 0.89 -3.44
N ASN A 93 4.51 0.15 -2.87
CA ASN A 93 5.62 0.74 -2.14
C ASN A 93 6.46 1.67 -3.03
N GLU A 94 6.71 1.26 -4.27
CA GLU A 94 7.46 2.04 -5.24
C GLU A 94 6.67 3.29 -5.70
N ASP A 95 5.37 3.16 -5.94
CA ASP A 95 4.50 4.28 -6.29
C ASP A 95 4.48 5.34 -5.17
N ILE A 96 4.34 4.92 -3.91
CA ILE A 96 4.41 5.83 -2.75
C ILE A 96 5.76 6.53 -2.67
N ARG A 97 6.86 5.81 -2.91
CA ARG A 97 8.21 6.38 -2.92
C ARG A 97 8.34 7.48 -3.98
N VAL A 98 7.89 7.21 -5.20
CA VAL A 98 7.91 8.18 -6.31
C VAL A 98 7.03 9.39 -6.01
N LEU A 99 5.84 9.19 -5.44
CA LEU A 99 4.96 10.29 -5.03
C LEU A 99 5.65 11.21 -4.01
N LEU A 100 6.23 10.63 -2.95
CA LEU A 100 6.94 11.41 -1.94
C LEU A 100 8.10 12.20 -2.52
N GLN A 101 8.89 11.60 -3.42
CA GLN A 101 10.00 12.26 -4.09
C GLN A 101 9.55 13.46 -4.93
N ARG A 102 8.39 13.37 -5.59
CA ARG A 102 7.81 14.48 -6.36
C ARG A 102 7.34 15.62 -5.45
N PHE A 103 6.63 15.31 -4.36
CA PHE A 103 6.18 16.33 -3.41
C PHE A 103 7.34 17.08 -2.76
N ASP A 104 8.43 16.38 -2.40
CA ASP A 104 9.63 17.03 -1.84
C ASP A 104 10.34 17.93 -2.86
N ALA A 105 10.31 17.60 -4.15
CA ALA A 105 10.88 18.44 -5.21
C ALA A 105 10.05 19.72 -5.46
N GLU A 106 8.72 19.65 -5.36
CA GLU A 106 7.81 20.78 -5.59
C GLU A 106 7.71 21.76 -4.40
N THR A 107 8.20 21.38 -3.21
CA THR A 107 8.11 22.16 -1.97
C THR A 107 9.46 22.67 -1.43
N ALA A 108 10.52 22.65 -2.25
CA ALA A 108 11.85 23.04 -1.82
C ALA A 108 12.16 24.54 -2.05
N ASP A 109 12.31 25.30 -0.96
CA ASP A 109 13.13 26.52 -0.92
C ASP A 109 14.61 26.13 -0.76
N GLU A 110 15.51 26.82 -1.47
CA GLU A 110 16.90 26.39 -1.75
C GLU A 110 17.77 26.15 -0.49
N GLU A 111 17.55 26.88 0.61
CA GLU A 111 18.34 26.76 1.84
C GLU A 111 17.88 25.57 2.73
N ILE A 112 16.60 25.19 2.61
CA ILE A 112 16.04 23.99 3.23
C ILE A 112 16.44 22.74 2.43
N GLN A 113 16.75 22.92 1.15
CA GLN A 113 17.05 21.85 0.20
C GLN A 113 18.32 21.06 0.58
N ALA A 114 19.37 21.70 1.10
CA ALA A 114 20.60 21.01 1.53
C ALA A 114 20.39 20.13 2.79
N HIS A 115 19.75 20.66 3.83
CA HIS A 115 19.45 19.90 5.05
C HIS A 115 18.41 18.79 4.79
N ARG A 116 17.46 19.06 3.88
CA ARG A 116 16.49 18.08 3.44
C ARG A 116 17.11 17.03 2.51
N LEU A 117 18.10 17.36 1.70
CA LEU A 117 18.87 16.39 0.91
C LEU A 117 19.64 15.44 1.81
N ILE A 118 20.25 15.92 2.90
CA ILE A 118 20.92 15.06 3.89
C ILE A 118 19.90 14.14 4.58
N HIS A 119 18.75 14.68 4.98
CA HIS A 119 17.67 13.90 5.61
C HIS A 119 17.01 12.91 4.63
N LEU A 120 16.88 13.29 3.36
CA LEU A 120 16.35 12.45 2.29
C LEU A 120 17.37 11.37 1.93
N LEU A 121 18.67 11.66 1.92
CA LEU A 121 19.73 10.66 1.74
C LEU A 121 19.71 9.65 2.89
N PHE A 122 19.58 10.12 4.14
CA PHE A 122 19.46 9.27 5.31
C PHE A 122 18.19 8.40 5.24
N TYR A 123 17.05 9.00 4.87
CA TYR A 123 15.78 8.29 4.76
C TYR A 123 15.75 7.31 3.59
N ILE A 124 16.37 7.66 2.46
CA ILE A 124 16.54 6.78 1.29
C ILE A 124 17.51 5.64 1.62
N CYS A 125 18.62 5.88 2.32
CA CYS A 125 19.52 4.81 2.76
C CYS A 125 18.81 3.82 3.69
N VAL A 126 18.07 4.30 4.69
CA VAL A 126 17.29 3.45 5.61
C VAL A 126 16.22 2.66 4.84
N LEU A 127 15.54 3.28 3.88
CA LEU A 127 14.52 2.59 3.07
C LEU A 127 15.10 1.62 2.04
N LEU A 128 16.29 1.87 1.49
CA LEU A 128 16.94 0.99 0.51
C LEU A 128 17.48 -0.28 1.19
N ASP A 129 18.03 -0.16 2.39
CA ASP A 129 18.47 -1.29 3.22
C ASP A 129 17.27 -2.21 3.57
N GLU A 130 16.10 -1.63 3.85
CA GLU A 130 14.85 -2.39 4.06
C GLU A 130 14.23 -2.95 2.75
N ASN A 131 14.47 -2.32 1.60
CA ASN A 131 13.95 -2.77 0.31
C ASN A 131 14.67 -4.03 -0.21
N GLU A 132 15.98 -4.15 0.03
CA GLU A 132 16.75 -5.36 -0.30
C GLU A 132 16.19 -6.60 0.43
N ALA A 133 15.77 -6.42 1.69
CA ALA A 133 15.08 -7.45 2.48
C ALA A 133 13.69 -7.83 1.90
N THR A 134 13.05 -6.94 1.14
CA THR A 134 11.70 -7.12 0.62
C THR A 134 11.66 -8.02 -0.63
N THR A 135 12.69 -7.96 -1.47
CA THR A 135 12.91 -8.89 -2.58
C THR A 135 13.25 -10.31 -2.11
N SER A 136 13.84 -10.44 -0.92
CA SER A 136 14.17 -11.72 -0.27
C SER A 136 12.97 -12.40 0.44
N PHE A 137 11.84 -11.68 0.61
CA PHE A 137 10.71 -12.12 1.44
C PHE A 137 10.09 -13.45 1.02
N LEU A 138 9.90 -13.68 -0.28
CA LEU A 138 9.31 -14.93 -0.79
C LEU A 138 10.26 -16.12 -0.65
N MET A 139 11.57 -15.88 -0.74
CA MET A 139 12.59 -16.92 -0.65
C MET A 139 12.81 -17.39 0.79
N GLN A 140 12.55 -16.50 1.77
CA GLN A 140 12.66 -16.80 3.20
C GLN A 140 11.36 -17.33 3.81
N LEU A 141 10.24 -17.28 3.07
CA LEU A 141 8.91 -17.68 3.53
C LEU A 141 8.84 -19.15 3.94
N SER A 142 9.64 -20.02 3.31
CA SER A 142 9.74 -21.44 3.68
C SER A 142 10.59 -21.71 4.92
N THR A 143 11.30 -20.70 5.43
CA THR A 143 12.23 -20.82 6.57
C THR A 143 11.68 -20.24 7.87
N TRP A 144 10.59 -19.45 7.79
CA TRP A 144 9.96 -18.85 8.96
C TRP A 144 8.87 -19.73 9.54
N ASP A 145 8.79 -19.76 10.86
CA ASP A 145 7.63 -20.31 11.55
C ASP A 145 6.46 -19.31 11.52
N LYS A 146 5.29 -19.75 12.03
CA LYS A 146 4.06 -18.95 11.93
C LYS A 146 4.16 -17.62 12.68
N GLU A 147 4.79 -17.61 13.85
CA GLU A 147 4.88 -16.41 14.69
C GLU A 147 5.88 -15.41 14.10
N GLU A 148 7.03 -15.89 13.62
CA GLU A 148 8.00 -15.07 12.91
C GLU A 148 7.43 -14.48 11.60
N LEU A 149 6.65 -15.27 10.85
CA LEU A 149 6.00 -14.79 9.62
C LEU A 149 5.02 -13.64 9.89
N ASP A 150 4.19 -13.78 10.91
CA ASP A 150 3.21 -12.74 11.30
C ASP A 150 3.92 -11.44 11.70
N GLU A 151 5.04 -11.53 12.43
CA GLU A 151 5.85 -10.37 12.80
C GLU A 151 6.47 -9.68 11.57
N LYS A 152 7.07 -10.45 10.65
CA LYS A 152 7.66 -9.89 9.42
C LYS A 152 6.62 -9.25 8.52
N LEU A 153 5.44 -9.85 8.40
CA LEU A 153 4.34 -9.26 7.63
C LEU A 153 3.84 -7.96 8.30
N ALA A 154 3.68 -7.95 9.62
CA ALA A 154 3.29 -6.77 10.37
C ALA A 154 4.29 -5.61 10.18
N ASN A 155 5.59 -5.91 10.20
CA ASN A 155 6.64 -4.94 9.94
C ASN A 155 6.52 -4.32 8.53
N ARG A 156 6.36 -5.13 7.47
CA ARG A 156 6.14 -4.61 6.10
C ARG A 156 4.91 -3.71 6.02
N VAL A 157 3.80 -4.11 6.65
CA VAL A 157 2.57 -3.31 6.72
C VAL A 157 2.81 -1.98 7.45
N GLN A 158 3.56 -2.00 8.55
CA GLN A 158 3.86 -0.80 9.32
C GLN A 158 4.70 0.21 8.53
N VAL A 159 5.68 -0.25 7.75
CA VAL A 159 6.49 0.60 6.87
C VAL A 159 5.61 1.31 5.84
N SER A 160 4.78 0.56 5.11
CA SER A 160 3.87 1.15 4.12
C SER A 160 2.86 2.11 4.77
N LYS A 161 2.31 1.77 5.95
CA LYS A 161 1.44 2.70 6.71
C LYS A 161 2.13 4.01 7.06
N ARG A 162 3.39 3.96 7.51
CA ARG A 162 4.18 5.16 7.82
C ARG A 162 4.45 5.99 6.56
N ALA A 163 4.74 5.35 5.43
CA ALA A 163 4.95 6.02 4.16
C ALA A 163 3.67 6.73 3.68
N VAL A 164 2.51 6.08 3.75
CA VAL A 164 1.21 6.70 3.44
C VAL A 164 0.92 7.90 4.34
N ALA A 165 1.19 7.80 5.65
CA ALA A 165 1.02 8.93 6.56
C ALA A 165 1.88 10.15 6.14
N LYS A 166 3.09 9.93 5.61
CA LYS A 166 3.93 11.01 5.05
C LYS A 166 3.32 11.61 3.79
N VAL A 167 2.72 10.80 2.91
CA VAL A 167 2.04 11.29 1.70
C VAL A 167 0.88 12.21 2.10
N ILE A 168 0.09 11.83 3.10
CA ILE A 168 -1.00 12.67 3.62
C ILE A 168 -0.46 14.00 4.14
N GLN A 169 0.61 13.98 4.95
CA GLN A 169 1.24 15.21 5.44
C GLN A 169 1.77 16.11 4.30
N ALA A 170 2.32 15.51 3.24
CA ALA A 170 2.78 16.25 2.06
C ALA A 170 1.59 16.90 1.32
N PHE A 171 0.48 16.18 1.20
CA PHE A 171 -0.75 16.68 0.60
C PHE A 171 -1.34 17.85 1.40
N ASP A 172 -1.40 17.76 2.73
CA ASP A 172 -1.88 18.85 3.60
C ASP A 172 -1.04 20.12 3.43
N ARG A 173 0.30 19.98 3.38
CA ARG A 173 1.22 21.11 3.13
C ARG A 173 0.98 21.74 1.77
N LEU A 174 0.79 20.93 0.74
CA LEU A 174 0.52 21.42 -0.61
C LEU A 174 -0.84 22.15 -0.67
N MET A 175 -1.86 21.61 -0.02
CA MET A 175 -3.17 22.27 0.11
C MET A 175 -3.04 23.63 0.80
N GLN A 176 -2.35 23.71 1.94
CA GLN A 176 -2.13 24.98 2.65
C GLN A 176 -1.38 26.00 1.79
N ARG A 177 -0.38 25.56 1.01
CA ARG A 177 0.33 26.45 0.07
C ARG A 177 -0.59 26.94 -1.04
N ASN A 178 -1.41 26.05 -1.62
CA ASN A 178 -2.36 26.42 -2.67
C ASN A 178 -3.43 27.38 -2.17
N GLU A 179 -3.91 27.20 -0.94
CA GLU A 179 -4.83 28.13 -0.28
C GLU A 179 -4.20 29.50 -0.09
N LYS A 180 -2.96 29.56 0.43
CA LYS A 180 -2.20 30.82 0.54
C LYS A 180 -2.01 31.50 -0.82
N ILE A 181 -1.61 30.77 -1.86
CA ILE A 181 -1.48 31.33 -3.21
C ILE A 181 -2.83 31.84 -3.71
N THR A 182 -3.92 31.12 -3.46
CA THR A 182 -5.27 31.55 -3.84
C THR A 182 -5.67 32.84 -3.15
N LEU A 183 -5.37 32.98 -1.85
CA LEU A 183 -5.61 34.22 -1.10
C LEU A 183 -4.71 35.36 -1.60
N ALA A 184 -3.45 35.08 -1.94
CA ALA A 184 -2.53 36.06 -2.52
C ALA A 184 -3.06 36.60 -3.85
N LEU A 185 -3.53 35.71 -4.72
CA LEU A 185 -4.11 36.07 -6.02
C LEU A 185 -5.41 36.85 -5.89
N LYS A 186 -6.15 36.67 -4.79
CA LYS A 186 -7.34 37.46 -4.46
C LYS A 186 -7.02 38.79 -3.79
N GLY A 187 -5.77 39.05 -3.42
CA GLY A 187 -5.35 40.25 -2.68
C GLY A 187 -5.83 40.25 -1.22
N GLU A 188 -6.09 39.09 -0.63
CA GLU A 188 -6.63 38.92 0.73
C GLU A 188 -5.55 38.55 1.77
N LEU A 189 -4.26 38.51 1.38
CA LEU A 189 -3.15 38.21 2.30
C LEU A 189 -2.52 39.50 2.83
N ASP A 190 -2.66 39.66 4.15
CA ASP A 190 -2.35 40.84 4.95
C ASP A 190 -3.23 42.05 4.61
N GLY A 191 -3.77 42.71 5.63
CA GLY A 191 -4.73 43.82 5.53
C GLY A 191 -4.23 45.11 4.87
N ASP A 192 -3.21 45.03 4.02
CA ASP A 192 -2.93 46.02 3.01
C ASP A 192 -3.69 45.59 1.75
N GLU A 193 -4.71 46.38 1.38
CA GLU A 193 -5.24 46.37 0.02
C GLU A 193 -4.06 46.24 -0.94
N ALA A 194 -4.01 45.14 -1.70
CA ALA A 194 -3.05 44.97 -2.79
C ALA A 194 -2.94 46.32 -3.50
N PRO A 195 -1.73 46.91 -3.66
CA PRO A 195 -1.58 48.29 -4.08
C PRO A 195 -2.48 48.48 -5.28
N ASN A 196 -3.54 49.28 -5.08
CA ASN A 196 -4.71 49.27 -5.96
C ASN A 196 -4.21 49.71 -7.33
N LEU A 197 -3.86 48.71 -8.15
CA LEU A 197 -3.17 48.90 -9.40
C LEU A 197 -4.10 49.70 -10.31
N ASP A 198 -5.41 49.53 -10.13
CA ASP A 198 -6.45 50.30 -10.80
C ASP A 198 -6.48 51.77 -10.35
N GLU A 199 -6.27 52.07 -9.06
CA GLU A 199 -6.13 53.44 -8.54
C GLU A 199 -4.86 54.10 -9.07
N THR A 200 -3.73 53.37 -9.08
CA THR A 200 -2.44 53.88 -9.59
C THR A 200 -2.51 54.11 -11.11
N ILE A 201 -3.15 53.18 -11.85
CA ILE A 201 -3.42 53.33 -13.28
C ILE A 201 -4.37 54.50 -13.54
N ARG A 202 -5.41 54.69 -12.74
CA ARG A 202 -6.31 55.85 -12.85
C ARG A 202 -5.57 57.16 -12.62
N GLN A 203 -4.79 57.24 -11.55
CA GLN A 203 -4.07 58.46 -11.18
C GLN A 203 -3.05 58.85 -12.25
N THR A 204 -2.26 57.88 -12.72
CA THR A 204 -1.32 58.11 -13.83
C THR A 204 -2.03 58.47 -15.13
N ASN A 205 -3.20 57.90 -15.42
CA ASN A 205 -4.00 58.29 -16.59
C ASN A 205 -4.50 59.74 -16.50
N ILE A 206 -4.95 60.18 -15.31
CA ILE A 206 -5.36 61.57 -15.06
C ILE A 206 -4.19 62.53 -15.29
N GLU A 207 -3.01 62.20 -14.78
CA GLU A 207 -1.80 63.01 -14.94
C GLU A 207 -1.37 63.11 -16.41
N VAL A 208 -1.36 61.98 -17.12
CA VAL A 208 -1.06 61.94 -18.56
C VAL A 208 -2.09 62.75 -19.36
N GLN A 209 -3.38 62.68 -19.02
CA GLN A 209 -4.40 63.49 -19.67
C GLN A 209 -4.22 64.99 -19.40
N ALA A 210 -3.84 65.38 -18.18
CA ALA A 210 -3.57 66.76 -17.83
C ALA A 210 -2.36 67.31 -18.60
N GLU A 211 -1.27 66.56 -18.68
CA GLU A 211 -0.10 66.92 -19.46
C GLU A 211 -0.44 67.02 -20.95
N ASN A 212 -1.24 66.10 -21.49
CA ASN A 212 -1.69 66.15 -22.87
C ASN A 212 -2.49 67.43 -23.18
N ARG A 213 -3.41 67.83 -22.29
CA ARG A 213 -4.14 69.11 -22.43
C ARG A 213 -3.20 70.32 -22.40
N ASN A 214 -2.20 70.32 -21.50
CA ASN A 214 -1.22 71.40 -21.44
C ASN A 214 -0.37 71.48 -22.71
N LEU A 215 0.07 70.34 -23.24
CA LEU A 215 0.81 70.28 -24.50
C LEU A 215 -0.03 70.76 -25.68
N GLN A 216 -1.31 70.39 -25.75
CA GLN A 216 -2.24 70.88 -26.77
C GLN A 216 -2.41 72.41 -26.69
N ALA A 217 -2.59 72.96 -25.49
CA ALA A 217 -2.72 74.40 -25.29
C ALA A 217 -1.44 75.16 -25.70
N LEU A 218 -0.27 74.64 -25.32
CA LEU A 218 1.02 75.22 -25.71
C LEU A 218 1.22 75.15 -27.22
N ASN A 219 0.91 74.01 -27.84
CA ASN A 219 1.02 73.81 -29.28
C ASN A 219 0.10 74.78 -30.05
N THR A 220 -1.14 74.95 -29.60
CA THR A 220 -2.09 75.94 -30.15
C THR A 220 -1.54 77.36 -30.05
N THR A 221 -1.02 77.74 -28.87
CA THR A 221 -0.42 79.07 -28.63
C THR A 221 0.79 79.32 -29.54
N LEU A 222 1.64 78.30 -29.74
CA LEU A 222 2.78 78.39 -30.63
C LEU A 222 2.35 78.52 -32.10
N HIS A 223 1.33 77.80 -32.53
CA HIS A 223 0.76 77.95 -33.87
C HIS A 223 0.17 79.34 -34.11
N GLU A 224 -0.56 79.91 -33.15
CA GLU A 224 -1.09 81.27 -33.22
C GLU A 224 0.04 82.31 -33.35
N LYS A 225 1.09 82.17 -32.54
CA LYS A 225 2.28 83.03 -32.61
C LYS A 225 3.00 82.88 -33.95
N TYR A 226 3.19 81.66 -34.43
CA TYR A 226 3.83 81.40 -35.71
C TYR A 226 3.04 81.97 -36.88
N HIS A 227 1.71 81.83 -36.86
CA HIS A 227 0.83 82.42 -37.86
C HIS A 227 0.91 83.95 -37.83
N THR A 228 0.87 84.54 -36.63
CA THR A 228 1.02 86.00 -36.45
C THR A 228 2.37 86.51 -36.95
N ILE A 229 3.45 85.78 -36.70
CA ILE A 229 4.79 86.14 -37.19
C ILE A 229 4.86 86.00 -38.71
N SER A 230 4.34 84.91 -39.28
CA SER A 230 4.33 84.70 -40.74
C SER A 230 3.61 85.84 -41.45
N LEU A 231 2.44 86.25 -40.95
CA LEU A 231 1.70 87.42 -41.48
C LEU A 231 2.46 88.75 -41.36
N LYS A 232 3.43 88.86 -40.45
CA LYS A 232 4.28 90.07 -40.28
C LYS A 232 5.55 90.03 -41.13
N VAL A 233 5.94 88.88 -41.66
CA VAL A 233 7.15 88.70 -42.48
C VAL A 233 6.84 88.88 -43.99
N ASP A 234 5.57 88.81 -44.39
CA ASP A 234 5.12 88.98 -45.78
C ASP A 234 4.90 90.47 -46.21
N PHE A 235 5.63 91.44 -45.63
CA PHE A 235 5.65 92.85 -46.04
C PHE A 235 7.08 93.35 -46.33
#